data_AF-A0AA97KIR1-F1
#
_entry.id   AF-A0AA97KIR1-F1
#
_cell.length_a   1.000
_cell.length_b   1.000
_cell.length_c   1.000
_cell.angle_alpha   90.00
_cell.angle_beta   90.00
_cell.angle_gamma   90.00
#
_symmetry.space_group_name_H-M   'P 1'
#
loop_
_entity.id
_entity.type
_entity.pdbx_description
1 polymer ?
#
loop_
_entity_poly.entity_id
_entity_poly.type
_entity_poly.pdbx_seq_one_letter_code
_entity_poly.pdbx_strand_id
1 'polypeptide(L)'
;MTEPVTSQPVGTVSPVTMSSEGSWSTGRYDCFADLPMCTVGFLCPIILASCVTYKYGEHWCLGIVPGGMTALRTHMRLSYGIPGTLCQDALAMFCCGWCELCRMAREVYTRTRSS
;
A
#
# COMPACT_ATOMS: atom_id res chain seq x y z
N MET A 1 -9.55 -3.31 55.01
CA MET A 1 -10.19 -2.89 53.75
C MET A 1 -9.08 -2.62 52.76
N THR A 2 -8.92 -3.48 51.77
CA THR A 2 -7.91 -3.32 50.71
C THR A 2 -8.56 -2.52 49.59
N GLU A 3 -8.12 -1.29 49.37
CA GLU A 3 -8.66 -0.45 48.30
C GLU A 3 -8.18 -0.97 46.92
N PRO A 4 -9.06 -1.01 45.90
CA PRO A 4 -8.65 -1.38 44.55
C PRO A 4 -7.93 -0.20 43.88
N VAL A 5 -6.70 -0.44 43.42
CA VAL A 5 -5.93 0.52 42.60
C VAL A 5 -6.71 0.77 41.30
N THR A 6 -7.43 1.89 41.27
CA THR A 6 -8.27 2.34 40.15
C THR A 6 -7.59 3.50 39.45
N SER A 7 -6.50 3.23 38.74
CA SER A 7 -6.02 4.06 37.62
C SER A 7 -4.72 3.46 37.10
N GLN A 8 -4.80 2.72 36.01
CA GLN A 8 -3.64 2.57 35.12
C GLN A 8 -3.65 3.83 34.25
N PRO A 9 -2.52 4.53 34.05
CA PRO A 9 -2.49 5.57 33.04
C PRO A 9 -2.84 4.89 31.71
N VAL A 10 -3.96 5.31 31.11
CA VAL A 10 -4.21 5.05 29.69
C VAL A 10 -2.97 5.58 28.99
N GLY A 11 -2.09 4.66 28.59
CA GLY A 11 -0.97 4.98 27.74
C GLY A 11 -1.59 5.64 26.53
N THR A 12 -1.46 6.96 26.44
CA THR A 12 -1.68 7.70 25.22
C THR A 12 -0.84 6.99 24.19
N VAL A 13 -1.47 6.15 23.36
CA VAL A 13 -0.85 5.62 22.16
C VAL A 13 -0.62 6.86 21.34
N SER A 14 0.57 7.45 21.48
CA SER A 14 1.02 8.52 20.61
C SER A 14 0.74 8.02 19.20
N PRO A 15 -0.07 8.72 18.39
CA PRO A 15 -0.14 8.39 16.98
C PRO A 15 1.32 8.43 16.51
N VAL A 16 1.82 7.29 16.05
CA VAL A 16 3.17 7.16 15.52
C VAL A 16 3.29 8.24 14.46
N THR A 17 3.93 9.35 14.81
CA THR A 17 4.14 10.46 13.91
C THR A 17 5.27 9.98 13.02
N MET A 18 4.89 9.32 11.91
CA MET A 18 5.81 8.99 10.83
C MET A 18 6.21 10.32 10.17
N SER A 19 7.15 11.01 10.80
CA SER A 19 7.80 12.20 10.25
C SER A 19 8.82 11.76 9.20
N SER A 20 8.34 11.67 7.96
CA SER A 20 9.04 11.96 6.71
C SER A 20 7.91 12.14 5.70
N GLU A 21 7.74 13.31 5.09
CA GLU A 21 6.62 13.56 4.17
C GLU A 21 6.84 12.83 2.84
N GLY A 22 6.77 11.50 2.85
CA GLY A 22 6.69 10.70 1.64
C GLY A 22 5.35 10.94 0.96
N SER A 23 5.35 11.22 -0.34
CA SER A 23 4.13 11.28 -1.15
C SER A 23 4.17 10.23 -2.25
N TRP A 24 2.99 9.82 -2.71
CA TRP A 24 2.91 8.99 -3.90
C TRP A 24 3.35 9.81 -5.11
N SER A 25 4.16 9.22 -5.98
CA SER A 25 4.68 9.93 -7.15
C SER A 25 3.58 10.27 -8.16
N THR A 26 2.43 9.58 -8.09
CA THR A 26 1.30 9.76 -8.99
C THR A 26 -0.06 9.76 -8.28
N GLY A 27 -1.04 10.42 -8.91
CA GLY A 27 -2.42 10.46 -8.43
C GLY A 27 -3.15 9.12 -8.59
N ARG A 28 -4.17 8.87 -7.77
CA ARG A 28 -4.96 7.61 -7.77
C ARG A 28 -5.71 7.35 -9.07
N TYR A 29 -6.05 8.40 -9.82
CA TYR A 29 -6.84 8.32 -11.07
C TYR A 29 -6.02 8.61 -12.32
N ASP A 30 -4.69 8.60 -12.21
CA ASP A 30 -3.79 8.88 -13.34
C ASP A 30 -3.57 7.65 -14.25
N CYS A 31 -4.61 6.82 -14.37
CA CYS A 31 -4.62 5.58 -15.14
C CYS A 31 -4.43 5.83 -16.64
N PHE A 32 -4.79 7.02 -17.13
CA PHE A 32 -4.64 7.40 -18.52
C PHE A 32 -3.21 7.84 -18.90
N ALA A 33 -2.33 8.06 -17.92
CA ALA A 33 -0.93 8.37 -18.21
C ALA A 33 -0.14 7.13 -18.70
N ASP A 34 -0.56 5.92 -18.34
CA ASP A 34 0.01 4.66 -18.87
C ASP A 34 -1.10 3.69 -19.29
N LEU A 35 -1.73 3.98 -20.44
CA LEU A 35 -2.71 3.10 -21.08
C LEU A 35 -2.28 1.62 -21.12
N PRO A 36 -1.04 1.24 -21.52
CA PRO A 36 -0.68 -0.18 -21.59
C PRO A 36 -0.62 -0.86 -20.22
N MET A 37 -0.20 -0.15 -19.16
CA MET A 37 -0.16 -0.71 -17.81
C MET A 37 -1.58 -0.91 -17.26
N CYS A 38 -2.47 0.05 -17.53
CA CYS A 38 -3.86 -0.01 -17.11
C CYS A 38 -4.70 -1.01 -17.90
N THR A 39 -4.47 -1.19 -19.20
CA THR A 39 -5.15 -2.23 -19.98
C THR A 39 -4.74 -3.63 -19.52
N VAL A 40 -3.46 -3.85 -19.19
CA VAL A 40 -2.99 -5.11 -18.60
C VAL A 40 -3.56 -5.32 -17.21
N GLY A 41 -3.64 -4.28 -16.38
CA GLY A 41 -4.27 -4.36 -15.05
C GLY A 41 -5.77 -4.67 -15.10
N PHE A 42 -6.48 -4.19 -16.13
CA PHE A 42 -7.88 -4.50 -16.37
C PHE A 42 -8.08 -5.92 -16.91
N LEU A 43 -7.24 -6.34 -17.87
CA LEU A 43 -7.38 -7.64 -18.53
C LEU A 43 -6.88 -8.80 -17.65
N CYS A 44 -5.81 -8.58 -16.87
CA CYS A 44 -5.14 -9.60 -16.06
C CYS A 44 -4.56 -9.01 -14.75
N PRO A 45 -5.41 -8.64 -13.77
CA PRO A 45 -4.95 -8.04 -12.51
C PRO A 45 -4.03 -8.94 -11.69
N ILE A 46 -4.23 -10.28 -11.75
CA ILE A 46 -3.41 -11.24 -11.00
C ILE A 46 -1.97 -11.30 -11.51
N ILE A 47 -1.80 -11.25 -12.85
CA ILE A 47 -0.47 -11.27 -13.46
C ILE A 47 0.26 -9.98 -13.13
N LEU A 48 -0.44 -8.84 -13.21
CA LEU A 48 0.12 -7.55 -12.83
C LEU A 48 0.52 -7.56 -11.34
N ALA A 49 -0.35 -8.01 -10.45
CA ALA A 49 -0.08 -8.11 -9.01
C ALA A 49 1.15 -8.98 -8.70
N SER A 50 1.26 -10.14 -9.35
CA SER A 50 2.41 -11.04 -9.21
C SER A 50 3.70 -10.42 -9.75
N CYS A 51 3.62 -9.64 -10.82
CA CYS A 51 4.76 -8.90 -11.36
C CYS A 51 5.20 -7.79 -10.39
N VAL A 52 4.26 -7.05 -9.81
CA VAL A 52 4.54 -5.98 -8.83
C VAL A 52 5.21 -6.54 -7.59
N THR A 53 4.71 -7.63 -7.01
CA THR A 53 5.34 -8.27 -5.84
C THR A 53 6.73 -8.77 -6.16
N TYR A 54 6.90 -9.45 -7.30
CA TYR A 54 8.21 -9.92 -7.74
C TYR A 54 9.21 -8.78 -7.93
N LYS A 55 8.79 -7.67 -8.56
CA LYS A 55 9.61 -6.48 -8.76
C LYS A 55 9.91 -5.73 -7.46
N TYR A 56 9.02 -5.81 -6.48
CA TYR A 56 9.23 -5.27 -5.15
C TYR A 56 10.21 -6.11 -4.31
N GLY A 57 10.55 -7.32 -4.75
CA GLY A 57 11.43 -8.25 -4.03
C GLY A 57 10.70 -9.23 -3.12
N GLU A 58 9.37 -9.34 -3.26
CA GLU A 58 8.49 -10.22 -2.50
C GLU A 58 8.07 -11.45 -3.30
N HIS A 59 7.58 -12.49 -2.63
CA HIS A 59 7.14 -13.70 -3.32
C HIS A 59 5.92 -13.44 -4.22
N TRP A 60 5.97 -13.91 -5.47
CA TRP A 60 4.92 -13.66 -6.48
C TRP A 60 3.51 -14.02 -5.99
N CYS A 61 3.36 -15.09 -5.19
CA CYS A 61 2.07 -15.50 -4.63
C CYS A 61 1.39 -14.42 -3.77
N LEU A 62 2.13 -13.45 -3.21
CA LEU A 62 1.52 -12.34 -2.46
C LEU A 62 0.55 -11.51 -3.31
N GLY A 63 0.71 -11.51 -4.64
CA GLY A 63 -0.22 -10.84 -5.54
C GLY A 63 -1.54 -11.60 -5.73
N ILE A 64 -1.57 -12.88 -5.38
CA ILE A 64 -2.70 -13.80 -5.55
C ILE A 64 -3.48 -13.95 -4.24
N VAL A 65 -2.78 -13.88 -3.12
CA VAL A 65 -3.37 -14.04 -1.79
C VAL A 65 -4.35 -12.89 -1.48
N PRO A 66 -5.58 -13.19 -1.04
CA PRO A 66 -6.52 -12.15 -0.62
C PRO A 66 -5.93 -11.33 0.52
N GLY A 67 -5.92 -10.01 0.39
CA GLY A 67 -5.29 -9.09 1.35
C GLY A 67 -3.78 -8.94 1.18
N GLY A 68 -3.12 -9.78 0.36
CA GLY A 68 -1.68 -9.67 0.08
C GLY A 68 -1.32 -8.34 -0.58
N MET A 69 -2.16 -7.84 -1.50
CA MET A 69 -1.96 -6.51 -2.10
C MET A 69 -2.13 -5.36 -1.10
N THR A 70 -3.05 -5.47 -0.14
CA THR A 70 -3.22 -4.48 0.94
C THR A 70 -2.03 -4.51 1.91
N ALA A 71 -1.51 -5.71 2.20
CA ALA A 71 -0.30 -5.88 2.99
C ALA A 71 0.92 -5.26 2.29
N LEU A 72 1.11 -5.57 1.00
CA LEU A 72 2.18 -5.01 0.17
C LEU A 72 2.08 -3.48 0.10
N ARG A 73 0.86 -2.96 -0.09
CA ARG A 73 0.61 -1.52 -0.08
C ARG A 73 1.00 -0.87 1.24
N THR A 74 0.63 -1.49 2.36
CA THR A 74 0.97 -1.00 3.69
C THR A 74 2.47 -1.01 3.88
N HIS A 75 3.13 -2.09 3.44
CA HIS A 75 4.58 -2.19 3.48
C HIS A 75 5.25 -1.10 2.64
N MET A 76 4.83 -0.91 1.38
CA MET A 76 5.28 0.21 0.53
C MET A 76 5.11 1.56 1.23
N ARG A 77 3.94 1.82 1.80
CA ARG A 77 3.63 3.06 2.50
C ARG A 77 4.59 3.29 3.67
N LEU A 78 4.86 2.26 4.46
CA LEU A 78 5.81 2.32 5.58
C LEU A 78 7.25 2.52 5.08
N SER A 79 7.68 1.77 4.06
CA SER A 79 9.01 1.87 3.46
C SER A 79 9.28 3.24 2.83
N TYR A 80 8.25 3.88 2.27
CA TYR A 80 8.35 5.19 1.63
C TYR A 80 8.01 6.36 2.55
N GLY A 81 7.68 6.12 3.82
CA GLY A 81 7.30 7.18 4.77
C GLY A 81 5.98 7.87 4.43
N ILE A 82 5.08 7.24 3.67
CA ILE A 82 3.84 7.91 3.23
C ILE A 82 2.81 7.88 4.38
N PRO A 83 2.20 9.01 4.78
CA PRO A 83 1.20 9.04 5.84
C PRO A 83 -0.12 8.36 5.41
N GLY A 84 -0.79 7.69 6.35
CA GLY A 84 -2.04 6.96 6.09
C GLY A 84 -2.38 5.93 7.18
N THR A 85 -3.47 5.19 6.99
CA THR A 85 -3.90 4.11 7.88
C THR A 85 -4.13 2.82 7.10
N LEU A 86 -4.07 1.67 7.77
CA LEU A 86 -4.38 0.38 7.15
C LEU A 86 -5.82 0.35 6.59
N CYS A 87 -6.75 1.02 7.27
CA CYS A 87 -8.14 1.16 6.81
C CYS A 87 -8.20 1.96 5.50
N GLN A 88 -7.46 3.07 5.40
CA GLN A 88 -7.37 3.85 4.16
C GLN A 88 -6.73 3.04 3.03
N ASP A 89 -5.78 2.16 3.33
CA ASP A 89 -5.16 1.27 2.36
C ASP A 89 -6.11 0.18 1.87
N ALA A 90 -6.88 -0.43 2.77
CA ALA A 90 -7.93 -1.39 2.43
C ALA A 90 -9.06 -0.73 1.61
N LEU A 91 -9.50 0.46 2.00
CA LEU A 91 -10.54 1.20 1.28
C LEU A 91 -10.07 1.63 -0.11
N ALA A 92 -8.81 2.03 -0.27
CA ALA A 92 -8.24 2.36 -1.57
C ALA A 92 -8.25 1.17 -2.52
N MET A 93 -7.89 -0.02 -2.02
CA MET A 93 -7.96 -1.28 -2.77
C MET A 93 -9.40 -1.72 -3.06
N PHE A 94 -10.35 -1.40 -2.18
CA PHE A 94 -11.76 -1.75 -2.36
C PHE A 94 -12.50 -0.83 -3.34
N CYS A 95 -12.29 0.49 -3.25
CA CYS A 95 -13.00 1.47 -4.09
C CYS A 95 -12.52 1.49 -5.55
N CYS A 96 -11.21 1.37 -5.80
CA CYS A 96 -10.68 1.17 -7.15
C CYS A 96 -9.42 0.30 -7.11
N GLY A 97 -9.59 -1.01 -6.93
CA GLY A 97 -8.48 -1.95 -6.81
C GLY A 97 -7.57 -1.99 -8.04
N TRP A 98 -8.12 -1.88 -9.25
CA TRP A 98 -7.33 -1.83 -10.49
C TRP A 98 -6.53 -0.54 -10.61
N CYS A 99 -7.13 0.64 -10.35
CA CYS A 99 -6.41 1.90 -10.39
C CYS A 99 -5.24 1.89 -9.38
N GLU A 100 -5.53 1.44 -8.16
CA GLU A 100 -4.57 1.40 -7.08
C GLU A 100 -3.45 0.40 -7.35
N LEU A 101 -3.77 -0.75 -7.94
CA LEU A 101 -2.76 -1.72 -8.39
C LEU A 101 -1.86 -1.15 -9.48
N CYS A 102 -2.43 -0.45 -10.48
CA CYS A 102 -1.64 0.21 -11.52
C CYS A 102 -0.73 1.30 -10.93
N ARG A 103 -1.24 2.06 -9.97
CA ARG A 103 -0.47 3.07 -9.25
C ARG A 103 0.70 2.45 -8.50
N MET A 104 0.46 1.37 -7.76
CA MET A 104 1.51 0.62 -7.09
C MET A 104 2.53 0.06 -8.09
N ALA A 105 2.08 -0.48 -9.22
CA ALA A 105 2.97 -0.99 -10.26
C ALA A 105 3.89 0.09 -10.83
N ARG A 106 3.34 1.27 -11.14
CA ARG A 106 4.10 2.42 -11.61
C ARG A 106 5.11 2.88 -10.56
N GLU A 107 4.70 2.97 -9.31
CA GLU A 107 5.56 3.39 -8.21
C GLU A 107 6.79 2.46 -8.06
N VAL A 108 6.56 1.14 -8.10
CA VAL A 108 7.64 0.14 -8.08
C VAL A 108 8.52 0.26 -9.32
N TYR A 109 7.93 0.41 -10.51
CA TYR A 109 8.70 0.52 -11.74
C TYR A 109 9.57 1.78 -11.77
N THR A 110 9.03 2.93 -11.38
CA THR A 110 9.77 4.19 -11.31
C THR A 110 10.94 4.10 -10.34
N ARG A 111 10.77 3.46 -9.18
CA ARG A 111 11.83 3.33 -8.17
C ARG A 111 12.84 2.23 -8.45
N THR A 112 12.44 1.14 -9.11
CA THR A 112 13.36 0.10 -9.57
C THR A 112 14.22 0.55 -10.75
N ARG A 113 13.73 1.47 -11.59
CA ARG A 113 14.50 2.04 -12.71
C ARG A 113 15.57 3.05 -12.27
N SER A 114 15.45 3.62 -11.07
CA SER A 114 16.42 4.59 -10.52
C SER A 114 17.58 3.95 -9.74
N SER A 115 17.68 2.62 -9.69
CA SER A 115 18.74 1.86 -9.03
C SER A 115 19.41 0.90 -9.97
#